data_AF-A0A8T5LVD9-F1
#
_entry.id   AF-A0A8T5LVD9-F1
#
_cell.length_a   1.000
_cell.length_b   1.000
_cell.length_c   1.000
_cell.angle_alpha   90.00
_cell.angle_beta   90.00
_cell.angle_gamma   90.00
#
_symmetry.space_group_name_H-M   'P 1'
#
loop_
_entity.id
_entity.type
_entity.pdbx_description
1 polymer ?
#
loop_
_entity_poly.entity_id
_entity_poly.type
_entity_poly.pdbx_seq_one_letter_code
_entity_poly.pdbx_strand_id
1 'polypeptide(L)'
;MVYTPQKHPKAAFVTISIIVFFGVIGSWITRLVTNLTGLDGGLYKLFPLVAFFYWIQYTIILAYLQFMHKSKHGSRSFTDIMLNPILRFFIFLLLSFWGIYHVFLGQILISYIILIGWWGFSLNFYLYYKNKNWK
;
A
#
# COMPACT_ATOMS: atom_id res chain seq x y z
N MET A 1 1.72 19.78 -8.40
CA MET A 1 1.21 19.59 -7.03
C MET A 1 1.64 18.23 -6.53
N VAL A 2 2.47 18.14 -5.49
CA VAL A 2 2.92 16.84 -4.96
C VAL A 2 1.87 16.27 -4.02
N TYR A 3 1.42 15.06 -4.34
CA TYR A 3 0.35 14.36 -3.67
C TYR A 3 0.78 13.90 -2.28
N THR A 4 0.44 14.69 -1.26
CA THR A 4 0.66 14.32 0.15
C THR A 4 -0.68 13.88 0.75
N PRO A 5 -0.77 12.69 1.38
CA PRO A 5 -1.99 12.23 2.03
C PRO A 5 -2.38 13.11 3.24
N GLN A 6 -1.49 13.98 3.73
CA GLN A 6 -1.83 15.03 4.70
C GLN A 6 -2.68 16.16 4.09
N LYS A 7 -2.47 16.51 2.81
CA LYS A 7 -3.21 17.58 2.13
C LYS A 7 -4.45 17.07 1.41
N HIS A 8 -4.41 15.84 0.88
CA HIS A 8 -5.53 15.22 0.15
C HIS A 8 -5.76 13.76 0.57
N PRO A 9 -6.18 13.49 1.82
CA PRO A 9 -6.32 12.12 2.34
C PRO A 9 -7.36 11.29 1.56
N LYS A 10 -8.46 11.91 1.10
CA LYS A 10 -9.50 11.24 0.31
C LYS A 10 -8.98 10.73 -1.02
N ALA A 11 -8.28 11.59 -1.76
CA ALA A 11 -7.72 11.21 -3.04
C ALA A 11 -6.76 10.02 -2.84
N ALA A 12 -5.84 10.13 -1.87
CA ALA A 12 -4.83 9.10 -1.62
C ALA A 12 -5.45 7.74 -1.32
N PHE A 13 -6.48 7.73 -0.48
CA PHE A 13 -7.21 6.52 -0.19
C PHE A 13 -7.91 5.94 -1.43
N VAL A 14 -8.54 6.76 -2.26
CA VAL A 14 -9.19 6.31 -3.51
C VAL A 14 -8.17 5.70 -4.47
N THR A 15 -7.03 6.34 -4.67
CA THR A 15 -5.98 5.82 -5.55
C THR A 15 -5.42 4.49 -5.03
N ILE A 16 -5.11 4.39 -3.73
CA ILE A 16 -4.65 3.12 -3.14
C ILE A 16 -5.74 2.04 -3.26
N SER A 17 -7.01 2.38 -3.04
CA SER A 17 -8.13 1.45 -3.18
C SER A 17 -8.24 0.91 -4.60
N ILE A 18 -8.13 1.77 -5.60
CA ILE A 18 -8.15 1.37 -7.02
C ILE A 18 -6.99 0.40 -7.31
N ILE A 19 -5.79 0.71 -6.82
CA ILE A 19 -4.59 -0.09 -7.10
C ILE A 19 -4.64 -1.45 -6.40
N VAL A 20 -5.07 -1.49 -5.14
CA VAL A 20 -5.26 -2.75 -4.42
C VAL A 20 -6.39 -3.57 -5.05
N PHE A 21 -7.49 -2.92 -5.46
CA PHE A 21 -8.58 -3.59 -6.15
C PHE A 21 -8.12 -4.23 -7.46
N PHE A 22 -7.43 -3.49 -8.34
CA PHE A 22 -6.86 -4.05 -9.57
C PHE A 22 -5.78 -5.11 -9.30
N GLY A 23 -4.97 -4.92 -8.26
CA GLY A 23 -3.95 -5.87 -7.83
C GLY A 23 -4.54 -7.21 -7.39
N VAL A 24 -5.65 -7.21 -6.65
CA VAL A 24 -6.28 -8.45 -6.14
C VAL A 24 -7.26 -9.04 -7.18
N ILE A 25 -8.20 -8.24 -7.68
CA ILE A 25 -9.25 -8.71 -8.59
C ILE A 25 -8.69 -9.00 -9.98
N GLY A 26 -7.78 -8.16 -10.50
CA GLY A 26 -7.13 -8.41 -11.79
C GLY A 26 -6.35 -9.72 -11.78
N SER A 27 -5.65 -10.02 -10.69
CA SER A 27 -4.98 -11.32 -10.50
C SER A 27 -5.95 -12.49 -10.47
N TRP A 28 -7.07 -12.33 -9.76
CA TRP A 28 -8.13 -13.36 -9.67
C TRP A 28 -8.76 -13.68 -11.01
N ILE A 29 -9.17 -12.65 -11.76
CA ILE A 29 -9.76 -12.80 -13.10
C ILE A 29 -8.77 -13.46 -14.04
N THR A 30 -7.51 -13.00 -14.03
CA THR A 30 -6.48 -13.55 -14.92
C THR A 30 -6.20 -15.01 -14.58
N ARG A 31 -6.16 -15.37 -13.30
CA ARG A 31 -6.02 -16.77 -12.86
C ARG A 31 -7.20 -17.62 -13.31
N LEU A 32 -8.43 -17.10 -13.23
CA LEU A 32 -9.63 -17.78 -13.72
C LEU A 32 -9.54 -18.02 -15.24
N VAL A 33 -9.17 -17.00 -16.02
CA VAL A 33 -9.00 -17.10 -17.48
C VAL A 33 -7.92 -18.11 -17.84
N THR A 34 -6.76 -18.09 -17.16
CA THR A 34 -5.70 -19.08 -17.36
C THR A 34 -6.19 -20.51 -17.10
N ASN A 35 -6.97 -20.72 -16.03
CA ASN A 35 -7.55 -22.04 -15.74
C ASN A 35 -8.56 -22.49 -16.81
N LEU A 36 -9.32 -21.57 -17.39
CA LEU A 36 -10.34 -21.87 -18.42
C LEU A 36 -9.73 -22.11 -19.81
N THR A 37 -8.65 -21.40 -20.14
CA THR A 37 -8.06 -21.42 -21.50
C THR A 37 -6.82 -22.31 -21.61
N GLY A 38 -6.22 -22.71 -20.48
CA GLY A 38 -4.95 -23.46 -20.45
C GLY A 38 -3.72 -22.64 -20.87
N LEU A 39 -3.89 -21.35 -21.18
CA LEU A 39 -2.80 -20.43 -21.53
C LEU A 39 -2.12 -19.92 -20.26
N ASP A 40 -1.05 -20.60 -19.85
CA ASP A 40 -0.24 -20.20 -18.71
C ASP A 40 0.74 -19.09 -19.09
N GLY A 41 0.23 -17.86 -19.16
CA GLY A 41 1.02 -16.67 -19.45
C GLY A 41 1.65 -16.02 -18.20
N GLY A 42 1.43 -16.58 -17.00
CA GLY A 42 1.91 -15.97 -15.74
C GLY A 42 1.36 -14.56 -15.44
N LEU A 43 0.41 -14.07 -16.25
CA LEU A 43 -0.13 -12.70 -16.19
C LEU A 43 -0.76 -12.38 -14.82
N TYR A 44 -1.29 -13.39 -14.13
CA TYR A 44 -1.85 -13.27 -12.79
C TYR A 44 -0.82 -12.82 -11.74
N LYS A 45 0.49 -12.98 -12.01
CA LYS A 45 1.59 -12.49 -11.15
C LYS A 45 1.94 -11.03 -11.41
N LEU A 46 1.54 -10.44 -12.54
CA LEU A 46 1.88 -9.06 -12.89
C LEU A 46 1.07 -8.04 -12.08
N PHE A 47 -0.24 -8.27 -11.92
CA PHE A 47 -1.13 -7.38 -11.17
C PHE A 47 -0.69 -7.09 -9.72
N PRO A 48 -0.34 -8.08 -8.87
CA PRO A 48 0.13 -7.81 -7.53
C PRO A 48 1.53 -7.18 -7.54
N LEU A 49 2.40 -7.54 -8.50
CA LEU A 49 3.72 -6.89 -8.65
C LEU A 49 3.57 -5.40 -8.94
N VAL A 50 2.72 -5.01 -9.90
CA VAL A 50 2.47 -3.59 -10.20
C VAL A 50 1.94 -2.86 -8.97
N ALA A 51 1.03 -3.48 -8.21
CA ALA A 51 0.52 -2.90 -6.96
C ALA A 51 1.63 -2.69 -5.91
N PHE A 52 2.55 -3.66 -5.75
CA PHE A 52 3.68 -3.51 -4.84
C PHE A 52 4.70 -2.47 -5.31
N PHE A 53 5.02 -2.40 -6.61
CA PHE A 53 5.90 -1.36 -7.14
C PHE A 53 5.32 0.03 -6.91
N TYR A 54 4.02 0.19 -7.12
CA TYR A 54 3.34 1.45 -6.79
C TYR A 54 3.41 1.74 -5.27
N TRP A 55 3.20 0.74 -4.42
CA TRP A 55 3.34 0.90 -2.98
C TRP A 55 4.76 1.35 -2.58
N ILE A 56 5.81 0.75 -3.15
CA ILE A 56 7.20 1.17 -2.93
C ILE A 56 7.38 2.63 -3.34
N GLN A 57 6.95 2.99 -4.55
CA GLN A 57 7.02 4.37 -5.06
C GLN A 57 6.30 5.35 -4.12
N TYR A 58 5.08 5.02 -3.70
CA TYR A 58 4.28 5.82 -2.78
C TYR A 58 4.97 5.99 -1.42
N THR A 59 5.57 4.92 -0.89
CA THR A 59 6.28 4.91 0.39
C THR A 59 7.55 5.77 0.34
N ILE A 60 8.30 5.73 -0.77
CA ILE A 60 9.47 6.60 -1.01
C ILE A 60 9.07 8.07 -1.08
N ILE A 61 8.02 8.40 -1.85
CA ILE A 61 7.52 9.78 -1.97
C ILE A 61 7.09 10.30 -0.59
N LEU A 62 6.40 9.47 0.19
CA LEU A 62 6.00 9.82 1.55
C LEU A 62 7.19 10.10 2.46
N ALA A 63 8.21 9.25 2.46
CA ALA A 63 9.40 9.44 3.27
C ALA A 63 10.16 10.71 2.88
N TYR A 64 10.31 10.96 1.58
CA TYR A 64 10.92 12.20 1.09
C TYR A 64 10.18 13.44 1.60
N LEU A 65 8.84 13.45 1.51
CA LEU A 65 8.03 14.58 1.96
C LEU A 65 8.09 14.78 3.48
N GLN A 66 8.12 13.69 4.24
CA GLN A 66 8.26 13.71 5.70
C GLN A 66 9.65 14.18 6.14
N PHE A 67 10.69 13.81 5.40
CA PHE A 67 12.06 14.29 5.64
C PHE A 67 12.16 15.80 5.38
N MET A 68 11.56 16.27 4.28
CA MET A 68 11.53 17.70 3.92
C MET A 68 10.74 18.55 4.93
N HIS A 69 9.66 18.01 5.51
CA HIS A 69 8.78 18.73 6.42
C HIS A 69 8.97 18.30 7.88
N LYS A 70 10.22 18.16 8.37
CA LYS A 70 10.57 17.76 9.75
C LYS A 70 9.60 18.36 10.78
N SER A 71 8.57 17.58 11.09
CA SER A 71 7.52 18.02 12.01
C SER A 71 7.91 17.48 13.37
N LYS A 72 8.30 18.37 14.29
CA LYS A 72 8.58 18.03 15.69
C LYS A 72 7.27 17.63 16.37
N HIS A 73 6.82 16.39 16.19
CA HIS A 73 5.74 15.82 16.98
C HIS A 73 6.36 14.96 18.09
N GLY A 74 6.19 15.40 19.34
CA GLY A 74 6.60 14.62 20.51
C GLY A 74 5.70 13.40 20.67
N SER A 75 6.29 12.21 20.67
CA SER A 75 5.58 10.93 20.81
C SER A 75 5.28 10.65 22.29
N ARG A 76 4.02 10.40 22.66
CA ARG A 76 3.65 9.99 24.04
C ARG A 76 2.88 8.65 24.11
N SER A 77 2.55 8.00 22.98
CA SER A 77 1.75 6.76 22.90
C SER A 77 2.34 5.71 21.95
N PHE A 78 2.02 4.41 22.14
CA PHE A 78 2.34 3.32 21.18
C PHE A 78 1.81 3.62 19.77
N THR A 79 0.65 4.28 19.67
CA THR A 79 0.08 4.76 18.40
C THR A 79 0.94 5.87 17.80
N ASP A 80 1.57 6.72 18.62
CA ASP A 80 2.53 7.74 18.15
C ASP A 80 3.84 7.12 17.66
N ILE A 81 4.26 5.99 18.24
CA ILE A 81 5.42 5.21 17.78
C ILE A 81 5.13 4.58 16.42
N MET A 82 3.94 4.01 16.20
CA MET A 82 3.50 3.57 14.85
C MET A 82 3.28 4.74 13.87
N LEU A 83 3.01 5.94 14.37
CA LEU A 83 3.00 7.18 13.58
C LEU A 83 4.40 7.74 13.34
N ASN A 84 5.45 7.15 13.92
CA ASN A 84 6.82 7.56 13.63
C ASN A 84 7.07 7.33 12.12
N PRO A 85 7.33 8.41 11.36
CA PRO A 85 7.41 8.36 9.92
C PRO A 85 8.51 7.40 9.43
N ILE A 86 9.63 7.31 10.16
CA ILE A 86 10.78 6.48 9.81
C ILE A 86 10.43 5.00 10.03
N LEU A 87 9.91 4.65 11.21
CA LEU A 87 9.55 3.26 11.52
C LEU A 87 8.46 2.75 10.56
N ARG A 88 7.44 3.57 10.30
CA ARG A 88 6.37 3.23 9.35
C ARG A 88 6.92 3.02 7.94
N PHE A 89 7.83 3.89 7.49
CA PHE A 89 8.49 3.74 6.19
C PHE A 89 9.23 2.39 6.10
N PHE A 90 10.03 2.05 7.10
CA PHE A 90 10.77 0.79 7.13
C PHE A 90 9.85 -0.43 7.12
N ILE A 91 8.81 -0.45 7.95
CA ILE A 91 7.85 -1.55 7.99
C ILE A 91 7.14 -1.70 6.64
N PHE A 92 6.74 -0.60 6.02
CA PHE A 92 5.99 -0.63 4.75
C PHE A 92 6.85 -1.11 3.60
N LEU A 93 8.09 -0.64 3.56
CA LEU A 93 9.07 -1.08 2.58
C LEU A 93 9.35 -2.58 2.75
N LEU A 94 9.56 -3.04 3.98
CA LEU A 94 9.80 -4.45 4.29
C LEU A 94 8.61 -5.32 3.90
N LEU A 95 7.39 -4.93 4.24
CA LEU A 95 6.16 -5.65 3.84
C LEU A 95 5.97 -5.68 2.33
N SER A 96 6.30 -4.59 1.63
CA SER A 96 6.20 -4.55 0.16
C SER A 96 7.21 -5.49 -0.51
N PHE A 97 8.46 -5.53 -0.04
CA PHE A 97 9.45 -6.49 -0.53
C PHE A 97 9.10 -7.93 -0.20
N TRP A 98 8.59 -8.16 1.02
CA TRP A 98 8.08 -9.46 1.43
C TRP A 98 6.92 -9.90 0.51
N GLY A 99 6.00 -9.00 0.20
CA GLY A 99 4.90 -9.24 -0.73
C GLY A 99 5.38 -9.64 -2.13
N ILE A 100 6.36 -8.92 -2.68
CA ILE A 100 7.00 -9.22 -3.97
C ILE A 100 7.67 -10.59 -3.93
N TYR A 101 8.45 -10.88 -2.88
CA TYR A 101 9.12 -12.17 -2.70
C TYR A 101 8.13 -13.35 -2.75
N HIS A 102 6.98 -13.23 -2.10
CA HIS A 102 5.94 -14.27 -2.17
C HIS A 102 5.26 -14.40 -3.54
N VAL A 103 5.17 -13.33 -4.34
CA VAL A 103 4.71 -13.47 -5.73
C VAL A 103 5.66 -14.36 -6.53
N PHE A 104 6.98 -14.18 -6.37
CA PHE A 104 7.98 -15.01 -7.06
C PHE A 104 7.97 -16.46 -6.59
N LEU A 105 7.68 -16.72 -5.30
CA LEU A 105 7.48 -18.07 -4.76
C LEU A 105 6.14 -18.72 -5.19
N GLY A 106 5.27 -18.00 -5.91
CA GLY A 106 3.93 -18.47 -6.29
C GLY A 106 2.92 -18.46 -5.15
N GLN A 107 3.27 -17.92 -3.98
CA GLN A 107 2.43 -17.84 -2.78
C GLN A 107 1.54 -16.59 -2.80
N ILE A 108 0.72 -16.46 -3.84
CA ILE A 108 -0.02 -15.23 -4.14
C ILE A 108 -1.06 -14.86 -3.07
N LEU A 109 -1.60 -15.85 -2.36
CA LEU A 109 -2.53 -15.58 -1.25
C LEU A 109 -1.89 -14.69 -0.18
N ILE A 110 -0.61 -14.90 0.13
CA ILE A 110 0.11 -14.08 1.11
C ILE A 110 0.27 -12.65 0.56
N SER A 111 0.59 -12.50 -0.72
CA SER A 111 0.66 -11.20 -1.39
C SER A 111 -0.68 -10.44 -1.32
N TYR A 112 -1.82 -11.12 -1.46
CA TYR A 112 -3.13 -10.49 -1.30
C TYR A 112 -3.40 -10.03 0.14
N ILE A 113 -3.06 -10.87 1.14
CA ILE A 113 -3.20 -10.50 2.56
C ILE A 113 -2.39 -9.23 2.86
N ILE A 114 -1.17 -9.15 2.33
CA ILE A 114 -0.30 -7.99 2.51
C ILE A 114 -0.89 -6.74 1.82
N LEU A 115 -1.41 -6.85 0.59
CA LEU A 115 -2.07 -5.73 -0.11
C LEU A 115 -3.35 -5.25 0.58
N ILE A 116 -4.18 -6.17 1.08
CA ILE A 116 -5.39 -5.84 1.84
C ILE A 116 -5.02 -5.20 3.18
N GLY A 117 -3.95 -5.69 3.84
CA GLY A 117 -3.41 -5.07 5.05
C GLY A 117 -2.97 -3.61 4.80
N TRP A 118 -2.32 -3.34 3.68
CA TRP A 118 -1.95 -1.99 3.27
C TRP A 118 -3.16 -1.10 3.00
N TRP A 119 -4.18 -1.64 2.34
CA TRP A 119 -5.45 -0.95 2.13
C TRP A 119 -6.13 -0.60 3.47
N GLY A 120 -6.21 -1.56 4.40
CA GLY A 120 -6.78 -1.35 5.73
C GLY A 120 -6.05 -0.29 6.54
N PHE A 121 -4.71 -0.27 6.45
CA PHE A 121 -3.93 0.82 7.05
C PHE A 121 -4.23 2.18 6.40
N SER A 122 -4.33 2.21 5.07
CA SER A 122 -4.63 3.43 4.32
C SER A 122 -6.03 3.96 4.64
N LEU A 123 -6.99 3.08 4.89
CA LEU A 123 -8.32 3.44 5.39
C LEU A 123 -8.24 4.06 6.79
N ASN A 124 -7.49 3.45 7.71
CA ASN A 124 -7.30 3.99 9.06
C ASN A 124 -6.67 5.40 9.01
N PHE A 125 -5.64 5.58 8.16
CA PHE A 125 -5.03 6.90 7.94
C PHE A 125 -6.05 7.92 7.40
N TYR A 126 -6.86 7.53 6.41
CA TYR A 126 -7.93 8.38 5.89
C TYR A 126 -8.92 8.81 6.98
N LEU A 127 -9.39 7.87 7.80
CA LEU A 127 -10.32 8.14 8.90
C LEU A 127 -9.70 9.07 9.95
N TYR A 128 -8.43 8.84 10.31
CA TYR A 128 -7.70 9.68 11.26
C TYR A 128 -7.63 11.14 10.80
N TYR A 129 -7.23 11.39 9.55
CA TYR A 129 -7.14 12.77 9.03
C TYR A 129 -8.51 13.39 8.71
N LYS A 130 -9.50 12.59 8.32
CA LYS A 130 -10.88 13.06 8.14
C LYS A 130 -11.45 13.60 9.46
N ASN A 131 -11.24 12.87 10.56
CA ASN A 131 -11.75 13.27 11.89
C ASN A 131 -10.91 14.39 12.53
N LYS A 132 -9.61 14.51 12.21
CA LYS A 132 -8.75 15.57 12.76
C LYS A 132 -8.96 16.94 12.10
N ASN A 133 -9.53 16.99 10.89
CA ASN A 133 -9.93 18.21 10.18
C ASN A 133 -11.31 18.76 10.61
N TRP A 134 -11.90 18.25 11.71
CA TRP A 134 -13.06 18.82 12.39
C TRP A 134 -12.64 19.73 13.57
N LYS A 135 -11.75 20.68 13.30
CA LYS A 135 -11.51 21.84 14.17
C LYS A 135 -11.37 23.08 13.31
#